data_AF-A0A846V1N5-F1
#
_entry.id   AF-A0A846V1N5-F1
#
_cell.length_a   1.000
_cell.length_b   1.000
_cell.length_c   1.000
_cell.angle_alpha   90.00
_cell.angle_beta   90.00
_cell.angle_gamma   90.00
#
_symmetry.space_group_name_H-M   'P 1'
#
loop_
_entity.id
_entity.type
_entity.pdbx_description
1 polymer ?
#
loop_
_entity_poly.entity_id
_entity_poly.type
_entity_poly.pdbx_seq_one_letter_code
_entity_poly.pdbx_strand_id
1 'polypeptide(L)'
;MSSVNVAFAGVDIQRFLGLAEHNPVLDPKIGPDNSAPNRSLYNSANGQPDFSNSSQPNPNDVKQEGYGDCYFDASIAALAQQHPDQIKNMIHDNGNGTFTVTFPHQKDNSAGNLWGLFGDDYHDVKITVSDKDLPSNGTSSSDGTAKWPEVLEAAYAKMQGGYDAIGNGGHPADAMTALTGKSADAYSPKDGAGKIEQALKDGKLVTIATPESDGDQAGMEAGKNPHGLVGGHAYTVTGVCTGPDGKKYLELRNPWGFDQPQNIPLDQINDGSIDEVEIGNA
;
A
#
# COMPACT_ATOMS: atom_id res chain seq x y z
N MET A 1 -14.81 -33.95 32.69
CA MET A 1 -15.41 -32.99 31.74
C MET A 1 -14.26 -32.41 30.96
N SER A 2 -14.19 -32.72 29.66
CA SER A 2 -13.08 -32.31 28.80
C SER A 2 -13.23 -30.81 28.48
N SER A 3 -12.20 -30.03 28.77
CA SER A 3 -12.06 -28.66 28.29
C SER A 3 -11.87 -28.68 26.77
N VAL A 4 -12.74 -27.97 26.05
CA VAL A 4 -12.61 -27.76 24.61
C VAL A 4 -11.69 -26.55 24.43
N ASN A 5 -10.45 -26.80 24.00
CA ASN A 5 -9.60 -25.77 23.43
C ASN A 5 -10.14 -25.45 22.03
N VAL A 6 -10.73 -24.27 21.86
CA VAL A 6 -11.04 -23.73 20.55
C VAL A 6 -9.77 -23.07 20.03
N ALA A 7 -9.07 -23.75 19.13
CA ALA A 7 -7.98 -23.17 18.37
C ALA A 7 -8.57 -22.23 17.32
N PHE A 8 -8.38 -20.93 17.50
CA PHE A 8 -8.55 -19.97 16.41
C PHE A 8 -7.40 -20.18 15.43
N ALA A 9 -7.73 -20.61 14.22
CA ALA A 9 -6.76 -20.69 13.14
C ALA A 9 -6.35 -19.27 12.73
N GLY A 10 -5.06 -18.95 12.87
CA GLY A 10 -4.38 -17.99 11.98
C GLY A 10 -4.48 -16.49 12.29
N VAL A 11 -4.90 -16.07 13.48
CA VAL A 11 -4.69 -14.67 13.90
C VAL A 11 -3.42 -14.63 14.75
N ASP A 12 -2.36 -14.03 14.21
CA ASP A 12 -1.18 -13.73 15.02
C ASP A 12 -1.59 -12.79 16.15
N ILE A 13 -1.52 -13.28 17.39
CA ILE A 13 -1.94 -12.55 18.58
C ILE A 13 -1.09 -11.27 18.77
N GLN A 14 0.10 -11.18 18.15
CA GLN A 14 0.89 -9.95 18.10
C GLN A 14 0.20 -8.84 17.30
N ARG A 15 -0.54 -9.18 16.24
CA ARG A 15 -1.30 -8.24 15.38
C ARG A 15 -2.52 -7.62 16.07
N PHE A 16 -3.02 -8.25 17.15
CA PHE A 16 -4.18 -7.76 17.93
C PHE A 16 -3.79 -7.01 19.22
N LEU A 17 -2.52 -7.10 19.65
CA LEU A 17 -2.05 -6.53 20.91
C LEU A 17 -1.34 -5.17 20.78
N GLY A 18 -1.24 -4.59 19.59
CA GLY A 18 -0.72 -3.23 19.41
C GLY A 18 0.72 -3.07 19.91
N LEU A 19 1.57 -4.08 19.68
CA LEU A 19 3.00 -4.04 20.02
C LEU A 19 3.86 -4.17 18.76
N ALA A 20 3.55 -3.32 17.78
CA ALA A 20 4.46 -2.74 16.78
C ALA A 20 3.57 -1.80 15.95
N GLU A 21 3.27 -0.62 16.48
CA GLU A 21 2.81 0.49 15.63
C GLU A 21 3.99 0.79 14.71
N HIS A 22 4.00 0.26 13.48
CA HIS A 22 5.04 0.60 12.50
C HIS A 22 5.03 2.12 12.34
N ASN A 23 6.00 2.81 12.93
CA ASN A 23 6.04 4.26 12.88
C ASN A 23 6.68 4.66 11.54
N PRO A 24 5.87 5.03 10.53
CA PRO A 24 6.34 5.12 9.16
C PRO A 24 7.30 6.30 9.03
N VAL A 25 8.40 6.10 8.31
CA VAL A 25 9.28 7.20 7.94
C VAL A 25 8.58 8.02 6.85
N LEU A 26 8.24 9.27 7.18
CA LEU A 26 7.77 10.24 6.19
C LEU A 26 8.92 10.63 5.27
N ASP A 27 8.59 11.08 4.07
CA ASP A 27 9.59 11.65 3.17
C ASP A 27 10.31 12.83 3.86
N PRO A 28 11.62 12.71 4.17
CA PRO A 28 12.35 13.76 4.87
C PRO A 28 12.57 15.01 3.99
N LYS A 29 12.33 14.92 2.69
CA LYS A 29 12.41 16.02 1.72
C LYS A 29 11.07 16.74 1.57
N ILE A 30 9.98 16.20 2.12
CA ILE A 30 8.67 16.86 2.17
C ILE A 30 8.56 17.59 3.51
N GLY A 31 8.85 18.89 3.47
CA GLY A 31 8.47 19.78 4.57
C GLY A 31 6.95 19.90 4.70
N PRO A 32 6.43 20.52 5.77
CA PRO A 32 5.01 20.88 5.84
C PRO A 32 4.70 21.85 4.70
N ASP A 33 4.20 21.33 3.58
CA ASP A 33 3.82 22.15 2.44
C ASP A 33 2.46 22.82 2.72
N ASN A 34 2.54 24.04 3.24
CA ASN A 34 1.41 24.95 3.43
C ASN A 34 1.01 25.70 2.13
N SER A 35 1.54 25.28 0.97
CA SER A 35 1.42 25.99 -0.31
C SER A 35 0.91 25.13 -1.47
N ALA A 36 0.42 23.90 -1.24
CA ALA A 36 -0.16 23.14 -2.33
C ALA A 36 -1.35 23.92 -2.94
N PRO A 37 -1.38 24.07 -4.27
CA PRO A 37 -2.47 24.74 -4.97
C PRO A 37 -3.77 23.97 -4.72
N ASN A 38 -4.92 24.56 -5.07
CA ASN A 38 -6.20 23.82 -5.18
C ASN A 38 -5.97 22.51 -5.96
N ARG A 39 -5.73 21.39 -5.25
CA ARG A 39 -5.56 20.08 -5.87
C ARG A 39 -6.91 19.70 -6.44
N SER A 40 -6.88 19.26 -7.69
CA SER A 40 -8.09 18.81 -8.36
C SER A 40 -7.91 17.38 -8.84
N LEU A 41 -8.93 16.57 -8.56
CA LEU A 41 -9.09 15.23 -9.12
C LEU A 41 -9.36 15.27 -10.63
N TYR A 42 -9.61 16.46 -11.19
CA TYR A 42 -9.78 16.67 -12.62
C TYR A 42 -8.61 17.44 -13.21
N ASN A 43 -8.11 16.99 -14.35
CA ASN A 43 -7.16 17.76 -15.13
C ASN A 43 -7.92 18.79 -16.00
N SER A 44 -7.70 20.08 -15.72
CA SER A 44 -8.25 21.21 -16.48
C SER A 44 -7.89 21.22 -17.96
N ALA A 45 -6.92 20.41 -18.41
CA ALA A 45 -6.53 20.33 -19.82
C ALA A 45 -7.62 19.69 -20.71
N ASN A 46 -8.39 18.72 -20.21
CA ASN A 46 -9.34 17.95 -21.04
C ASN A 46 -10.69 17.66 -20.37
N GLY A 47 -10.92 18.05 -19.11
CA GLY A 47 -12.21 17.87 -18.43
C GLY A 47 -12.66 16.41 -18.32
N GLN A 48 -11.71 15.46 -18.29
CA GLN A 48 -11.98 14.03 -18.13
C GLN A 48 -11.30 13.47 -16.87
N PRO A 49 -11.88 12.44 -16.25
CA PRO A 49 -11.24 11.66 -15.18
C PRO A 49 -10.05 10.90 -15.76
N ASP A 50 -8.82 11.23 -15.37
CA ASP A 50 -7.63 10.67 -16.03
C ASP A 50 -6.99 9.51 -15.26
N PHE A 51 -6.95 8.35 -15.93
CA PHE A 51 -6.13 7.18 -15.59
C PHE A 51 -4.70 7.29 -16.18
N SER A 52 -4.14 8.50 -16.21
CA SER A 52 -2.88 8.93 -16.86
C SER A 52 -2.93 9.06 -18.40
N ASN A 53 -2.00 9.86 -18.93
CA ASN A 53 -1.62 9.95 -20.35
C ASN A 53 -1.32 8.58 -21.03
N SER A 54 -1.16 7.50 -20.26
CA SER A 54 -0.84 6.15 -20.76
C SER A 54 -2.05 5.24 -20.96
N SER A 55 -3.28 5.72 -20.67
CA SER A 55 -4.54 4.96 -20.74
C SER A 55 -4.70 3.81 -19.73
N GLN A 56 -3.71 3.52 -18.87
CA GLN A 56 -3.80 2.53 -17.79
C GLN A 56 -3.08 3.03 -16.53
N PRO A 57 -3.57 2.68 -15.32
CA PRO A 57 -2.81 2.86 -14.07
C PRO A 57 -1.41 2.26 -14.20
N ASN A 58 -0.39 3.03 -13.85
CA ASN A 58 0.99 2.58 -13.82
C ASN A 58 1.57 2.70 -12.41
N PRO A 59 2.38 1.75 -11.91
CA PRO A 59 3.03 1.87 -10.61
C PRO A 59 3.76 3.20 -10.42
N ASN A 60 4.38 3.74 -11.47
CA ASN A 60 5.13 5.00 -11.42
C ASN A 60 4.26 6.25 -11.28
N ASP A 61 2.94 6.12 -11.41
CA ASP A 61 2.00 7.20 -11.12
C ASP A 61 1.90 7.47 -9.61
N VAL A 62 2.30 6.53 -8.75
CA VAL A 62 2.16 6.65 -7.29
C VAL A 62 3.35 7.41 -6.72
N LYS A 63 3.14 8.56 -6.11
CA LYS A 63 4.17 9.29 -5.38
C LYS A 63 3.62 9.63 -4.01
N GLN A 64 4.02 8.84 -3.01
CA GLN A 64 3.74 9.13 -1.62
C GLN A 64 4.28 10.50 -1.27
N GLU A 65 3.52 11.26 -0.48
CA GLU A 65 3.94 12.57 -0.02
C GLU A 65 4.10 12.60 1.51
N GLY A 66 3.34 13.43 2.22
CA GLY A 66 3.56 13.76 3.63
C GLY A 66 2.76 12.93 4.63
N TYR A 67 2.19 11.79 4.23
CA TYR A 67 1.53 10.84 5.11
C TYR A 67 2.32 9.55 5.23
N GLY A 68 2.20 8.88 6.38
CA GLY A 68 2.90 7.65 6.71
C GLY A 68 2.22 6.39 6.18
N ASP A 69 1.60 6.48 5.02
CA ASP A 69 0.80 5.45 4.38
C ASP A 69 1.57 4.69 3.28
N CYS A 70 2.89 4.59 3.42
CA CYS A 70 3.76 3.86 2.49
C CYS A 70 3.29 2.43 2.21
N TYR A 71 2.69 1.78 3.22
CA TYR A 71 2.10 0.45 3.09
C TYR A 71 0.95 0.42 2.07
N PHE A 72 0.14 1.48 2.01
CA PHE A 72 -0.95 1.63 1.06
C PHE A 72 -0.41 1.98 -0.32
N ASP A 73 0.51 2.95 -0.41
CA ASP A 73 1.11 3.36 -1.69
C ASP A 73 1.89 2.25 -2.38
N ALA A 74 2.67 1.49 -1.62
CA ALA A 74 3.36 0.31 -2.13
C ALA A 74 2.37 -0.76 -2.63
N SER A 75 1.22 -0.89 -1.96
CA SER A 75 0.16 -1.85 -2.31
C SER A 75 -0.62 -1.45 -3.57
N ILE A 76 -1.00 -0.18 -3.72
CA ILE A 76 -1.68 0.28 -4.94
C ILE A 76 -0.74 0.30 -6.14
N ALA A 77 0.58 0.52 -5.93
CA ALA A 77 1.58 0.36 -6.97
C ALA A 77 1.74 -1.11 -7.38
N ALA A 78 1.74 -2.05 -6.42
CA ALA A 78 1.72 -3.49 -6.73
C ALA A 78 0.46 -3.88 -7.53
N LEU A 79 -0.70 -3.34 -7.15
CA LEU A 79 -1.96 -3.58 -7.86
C LEU A 79 -1.94 -3.00 -9.27
N ALA A 80 -1.41 -1.79 -9.46
CA ALA A 80 -1.25 -1.18 -10.78
C ALA A 80 -0.30 -2.00 -11.68
N GLN A 81 0.71 -2.65 -11.09
CA GLN A 81 1.64 -3.50 -11.82
C GLN A 81 0.95 -4.77 -12.34
N GLN A 82 0.19 -5.44 -11.48
CA GLN A 82 -0.32 -6.79 -11.75
C GLN A 82 -1.74 -6.77 -12.37
N HIS A 83 -2.60 -5.86 -11.90
CA HIS A 83 -4.02 -5.80 -12.26
C HIS A 83 -4.50 -4.34 -12.43
N PRO A 84 -3.94 -3.57 -13.37
CA PRO A 84 -4.35 -2.17 -13.58
C PRO A 84 -5.84 -2.02 -13.93
N ASP A 85 -6.46 -3.04 -14.51
CA ASP A 85 -7.89 -3.04 -14.80
C ASP A 85 -8.76 -3.14 -13.53
N GLN A 86 -8.26 -3.73 -12.43
CA GLN A 86 -9.00 -3.71 -11.17
C GLN A 86 -9.11 -2.30 -10.61
N ILE A 87 -8.03 -1.51 -10.64
CA ILE A 87 -8.04 -0.10 -10.25
C ILE A 87 -9.08 0.67 -11.07
N LYS A 88 -9.12 0.45 -12.39
CA LYS A 88 -10.12 1.07 -13.26
C LYS A 88 -11.55 0.70 -12.88
N ASN A 89 -11.79 -0.58 -12.59
CA ASN A 89 -13.12 -1.07 -12.22
C ASN A 89 -13.57 -0.59 -10.84
N MET A 90 -12.63 -0.34 -9.93
CA MET A 90 -12.92 0.18 -8.60
C MET A 90 -13.34 1.65 -8.63
N ILE A 91 -12.81 2.46 -9.55
CA ILE A 91 -13.02 3.90 -9.61
C ILE A 91 -14.10 4.26 -10.64
N HIS A 92 -15.18 4.88 -10.18
CA HIS A 92 -16.23 5.41 -11.02
C HIS A 92 -16.26 6.95 -10.97
N ASP A 93 -16.11 7.62 -12.11
CA ASP A 93 -16.38 9.06 -12.23
C ASP A 93 -17.89 9.31 -12.28
N ASN A 94 -18.39 10.12 -11.35
CA ASN A 94 -19.81 10.45 -11.26
C ASN A 94 -20.20 11.61 -12.21
N GLY A 95 -19.24 12.25 -12.88
CA GLY A 95 -19.46 13.31 -13.87
C GLY A 95 -19.89 14.66 -13.27
N ASN A 96 -19.75 14.82 -11.95
CA ASN A 96 -20.21 16.00 -11.21
C ASN A 96 -19.14 16.59 -10.27
N GLY A 97 -17.86 16.28 -10.52
CA GLY A 97 -16.78 16.71 -9.63
C GLY A 97 -16.44 15.70 -8.53
N THR A 98 -17.00 14.47 -8.59
CA THR A 98 -16.80 13.45 -7.56
C THR A 98 -16.53 12.08 -8.18
N PHE A 99 -15.82 11.25 -7.43
CA PHE A 99 -15.48 9.88 -7.78
C PHE A 99 -15.99 8.93 -6.71
N THR A 100 -16.48 7.76 -7.12
CA THR A 100 -16.86 6.68 -6.20
C THR A 100 -15.87 5.53 -6.34
N VAL A 101 -15.21 5.15 -5.24
CA VAL A 101 -14.35 3.98 -5.15
C VAL A 101 -15.11 2.83 -4.49
N THR A 102 -15.05 1.64 -5.07
CA THR A 102 -15.63 0.42 -4.48
C THR A 102 -14.51 -0.46 -3.92
N PHE A 103 -14.47 -0.63 -2.60
CA PHE A 103 -13.61 -1.60 -1.92
C PHE A 103 -14.38 -2.91 -1.74
N PRO A 104 -13.95 -4.01 -2.37
CA PRO A 104 -14.72 -5.25 -2.38
C PRO A 104 -14.61 -6.02 -1.07
N HIS A 105 -15.64 -6.77 -0.69
CA HIS A 105 -15.59 -7.77 0.38
C HIS A 105 -14.98 -7.25 1.71
N GLN A 106 -15.44 -6.09 2.17
CA GLN A 106 -15.03 -5.51 3.45
C GLN A 106 -15.87 -6.08 4.59
N LYS A 107 -15.24 -6.28 5.74
CA LYS A 107 -15.94 -6.71 6.96
C LYS A 107 -16.68 -5.53 7.58
N ASP A 108 -17.97 -5.70 7.88
CA ASP A 108 -18.74 -4.67 8.56
C ASP A 108 -18.35 -4.59 10.05
N ASN A 109 -17.65 -3.51 10.43
CA ASN A 109 -17.27 -3.23 11.81
C ASN A 109 -18.21 -2.22 12.51
N SER A 110 -19.38 -1.91 11.91
CA SER A 110 -20.32 -0.94 12.48
C SER A 110 -20.87 -1.45 13.81
N ALA A 111 -20.50 -0.78 14.91
CA ALA A 111 -21.00 -1.06 16.25
C ALA A 111 -22.53 -0.86 16.31
N GLY A 112 -23.29 -1.93 16.09
CA GLY A 112 -24.75 -1.93 16.14
C GLY A 112 -25.46 -2.66 14.99
N ASN A 113 -24.74 -3.25 14.03
CA ASN A 113 -25.39 -4.05 13.01
C ASN A 113 -25.79 -5.46 13.54
N LEU A 114 -26.89 -6.01 13.02
CA LEU A 114 -27.39 -7.35 13.38
C LEU A 114 -26.92 -8.43 12.37
N TRP A 115 -26.08 -8.06 11.40
CA TRP A 115 -25.63 -8.93 10.31
C TRP A 115 -24.86 -10.16 10.81
N GLY A 116 -24.07 -9.99 11.88
CA GLY A 116 -23.33 -11.09 12.52
C GLY A 116 -24.21 -12.17 13.16
N LEU A 117 -25.54 -11.99 13.17
CA LEU A 117 -26.51 -13.00 13.62
C LEU A 117 -27.09 -13.85 12.47
N PHE A 118 -26.88 -13.50 11.19
CA PHE A 118 -27.57 -14.13 10.05
C PHE A 118 -26.70 -14.57 8.87
N GLY A 119 -25.38 -14.33 8.87
CA GLY A 119 -24.44 -14.86 7.85
C GLY A 119 -23.47 -13.82 7.30
N ASP A 120 -22.32 -14.31 6.80
CA ASP A 120 -21.10 -13.61 6.35
C ASP A 120 -21.16 -12.07 6.29
N ASP A 121 -20.51 -11.41 7.26
CA ASP A 121 -20.46 -9.96 7.51
C ASP A 121 -19.69 -9.15 6.44
N TYR A 122 -19.62 -9.64 5.21
CA TYR A 122 -18.79 -9.06 4.16
C TYR A 122 -19.61 -8.44 3.03
N HIS A 123 -19.32 -7.20 2.69
CA HIS A 123 -19.96 -6.49 1.59
C HIS A 123 -19.03 -5.46 0.94
N ASP A 124 -19.38 -5.05 -0.27
CA ASP A 124 -18.65 -4.00 -0.98
C ASP A 124 -18.94 -2.63 -0.33
N VAL A 125 -17.88 -1.92 0.03
CA VAL A 125 -17.95 -0.57 0.60
C VAL A 125 -17.70 0.45 -0.50
N LYS A 126 -18.62 1.40 -0.65
CA LYS A 126 -18.52 2.46 -1.67
C LYS A 126 -18.23 3.80 -1.01
N ILE A 127 -17.11 4.41 -1.38
CA ILE A 127 -16.67 5.69 -0.84
C ILE A 127 -16.65 6.75 -1.94
N THR A 128 -17.41 7.82 -1.76
CA THR A 128 -17.39 8.98 -2.67
C THR A 128 -16.44 10.05 -2.15
N VAL A 129 -15.56 10.54 -3.04
CA VAL A 129 -14.57 11.58 -2.79
C VAL A 129 -14.64 12.70 -3.84
N SER A 130 -14.07 13.85 -3.50
CA SER A 130 -13.99 15.06 -4.31
C SER A 130 -12.75 15.87 -3.93
N ASP A 131 -12.48 16.97 -4.63
CA ASP A 131 -11.34 17.87 -4.36
C ASP A 131 -11.26 18.33 -2.89
N LYS A 132 -12.39 18.44 -2.17
CA LYS A 132 -12.42 18.84 -0.75
C LYS A 132 -11.83 17.79 0.20
N ASP A 133 -11.70 16.56 -0.28
CA ASP A 133 -11.22 15.43 0.50
C ASP A 133 -9.69 15.23 0.30
N LEU A 134 -9.05 16.05 -0.56
CA LEU A 134 -7.61 16.00 -0.82
C LEU A 134 -6.82 16.91 0.13
N PRO A 135 -5.83 16.37 0.86
CA PRO A 135 -4.87 17.18 1.59
C PRO A 135 -3.79 17.74 0.65
N SER A 136 -3.12 18.80 1.10
CA SER A 136 -2.03 19.47 0.36
C SER A 136 -0.84 18.54 0.11
N ASN A 137 -0.58 17.63 1.03
CA ASN A 137 0.54 16.70 1.07
C ASN A 137 0.11 15.23 1.01
N GLY A 138 -1.03 14.91 0.37
CA GLY A 138 -1.41 13.52 0.05
C GLY A 138 -0.75 13.04 -1.23
N THR A 139 -0.71 11.73 -1.43
CA THR A 139 -0.16 11.04 -2.60
C THR A 139 -0.58 11.71 -3.90
N SER A 140 0.38 11.79 -4.82
CA SER A 140 0.22 12.44 -6.13
C SER A 140 0.87 11.62 -7.24
N SER A 141 0.78 12.10 -8.49
CA SER A 141 1.67 11.65 -9.56
C SER A 141 2.77 12.66 -9.82
N SER A 142 3.97 12.19 -10.13
CA SER A 142 5.15 13.05 -10.34
C SER A 142 4.95 14.10 -11.44
N ASP A 143 4.14 13.81 -12.46
CA ASP A 143 3.80 14.72 -13.55
C ASP A 143 2.47 15.46 -13.36
N GLY A 144 1.75 15.16 -12.27
CA GLY A 144 0.43 15.69 -11.94
C GLY A 144 -0.70 15.25 -12.88
N THR A 145 -0.46 14.32 -13.80
CA THR A 145 -1.44 13.92 -14.83
C THR A 145 -2.31 12.75 -14.41
N ALA A 146 -1.76 11.77 -13.67
CA ALA A 146 -2.51 10.63 -13.18
C ALA A 146 -3.21 10.98 -11.86
N LYS A 147 -4.55 10.88 -11.83
CA LYS A 147 -5.35 11.25 -10.66
C LYS A 147 -5.85 10.08 -9.85
N TRP A 148 -5.76 8.87 -10.40
CA TRP A 148 -6.18 7.66 -9.73
C TRP A 148 -5.51 7.41 -8.35
N PRO A 149 -4.22 7.74 -8.10
CA PRO A 149 -3.63 7.56 -6.77
C PRO A 149 -4.30 8.45 -5.73
N GLU A 150 -4.52 9.72 -6.08
CA GLU A 150 -5.18 10.73 -5.24
C GLU A 150 -6.62 10.32 -4.89
N VAL A 151 -7.35 9.75 -5.87
CA VAL A 151 -8.70 9.23 -5.67
C VAL A 151 -8.72 8.03 -4.71
N LEU A 152 -7.82 7.07 -4.89
CA LEU A 152 -7.76 5.86 -4.05
C LEU A 152 -7.33 6.19 -2.62
N GLU A 153 -6.30 7.01 -2.44
CA GLU A 153 -5.82 7.42 -1.12
C GLU A 153 -6.93 8.15 -0.34
N ALA A 154 -7.58 9.15 -0.94
CA ALA A 154 -8.66 9.88 -0.27
C ALA A 154 -9.84 8.96 0.09
N ALA A 155 -10.18 8.01 -0.78
CA ALA A 155 -11.26 7.05 -0.52
C ALA A 155 -10.89 6.07 0.59
N TYR A 156 -9.64 5.60 0.60
CA TYR A 156 -9.11 4.71 1.63
C TYR A 156 -9.03 5.43 2.97
N ALA A 157 -8.48 6.64 3.02
CA ALA A 157 -8.46 7.49 4.21
C ALA A 157 -9.87 7.64 4.80
N LYS A 158 -10.86 7.99 3.98
CA LYS A 158 -12.25 8.14 4.41
C LYS A 158 -12.88 6.83 4.90
N MET A 159 -12.53 5.69 4.31
CA MET A 159 -12.95 4.37 4.78
C MET A 159 -12.36 4.05 6.16
N GLN A 160 -11.10 4.43 6.40
CA GLN A 160 -10.37 4.19 7.65
C GLN A 160 -10.66 5.23 8.75
N GLY A 161 -11.41 6.29 8.44
CA GLY A 161 -11.80 7.33 9.41
C GLY A 161 -11.05 8.66 9.29
N GLY A 162 -10.18 8.81 8.30
CA GLY A 162 -9.49 10.06 7.94
C GLY A 162 -8.01 9.84 7.63
N TYR A 163 -7.34 10.90 7.19
CA TYR A 163 -5.90 10.87 6.89
C TYR A 163 -5.04 10.62 8.13
N ASP A 164 -5.45 11.11 9.30
CA ASP A 164 -4.78 10.80 10.57
C ASP A 164 -4.81 9.30 10.91
N ALA A 165 -5.82 8.57 10.41
CA ALA A 165 -5.94 7.13 10.66
C ALA A 165 -4.99 6.29 9.79
N ILE A 166 -4.63 6.78 8.60
CA ILE A 166 -3.73 6.06 7.68
C ILE A 166 -2.29 6.58 7.73
N GLY A 167 -2.08 7.81 8.21
CA GLY A 167 -0.80 8.50 8.20
C GLY A 167 0.18 8.10 9.30
N ASN A 168 -0.18 7.18 10.19
CA ASN A 168 0.64 6.72 11.31
C ASN A 168 1.10 5.25 11.14
N GLY A 169 1.16 4.77 9.90
CA GLY A 169 1.65 3.45 9.55
C GLY A 169 0.55 2.42 9.38
N GLY A 170 0.95 1.22 9.00
CA GLY A 170 0.06 0.11 8.70
C GLY A 170 0.78 -1.02 7.98
N HIS A 171 0.04 -2.07 7.63
CA HIS A 171 0.61 -3.27 7.01
C HIS A 171 0.18 -3.39 5.55
N PRO A 172 1.10 -3.68 4.61
CA PRO A 172 0.75 -3.86 3.20
C PRO A 172 -0.29 -4.97 2.98
N ALA A 173 -0.22 -6.06 3.75
CA ALA A 173 -1.19 -7.15 3.66
C ALA A 173 -2.64 -6.69 3.95
N ASP A 174 -2.83 -5.77 4.90
CA ASP A 174 -4.14 -5.18 5.18
C ASP A 174 -4.63 -4.30 4.04
N ALA A 175 -3.75 -3.44 3.50
CA ALA A 175 -4.07 -2.62 2.34
C ALA A 175 -4.42 -3.46 1.10
N MET A 176 -3.63 -4.50 0.79
CA MET A 176 -3.92 -5.43 -0.31
C MET A 176 -5.25 -6.14 -0.13
N THR A 177 -5.58 -6.56 1.10
CA THR A 177 -6.87 -7.19 1.41
C THR A 177 -8.01 -6.20 1.22
N ALA A 178 -7.85 -4.95 1.67
CA ALA A 178 -8.84 -3.89 1.49
C ALA A 178 -9.08 -3.59 0.00
N LEU A 179 -8.01 -3.55 -0.81
CA LEU A 179 -8.07 -3.24 -2.24
C LEU A 179 -8.72 -4.37 -3.06
N THR A 180 -8.42 -5.62 -2.73
CA THR A 180 -8.78 -6.78 -3.57
C THR A 180 -9.95 -7.60 -3.04
N GLY A 181 -10.27 -7.47 -1.74
CA GLY A 181 -11.23 -8.33 -1.05
C GLY A 181 -10.74 -9.77 -0.89
N LYS A 182 -9.47 -10.04 -1.20
CA LYS A 182 -8.83 -11.36 -1.13
C LYS A 182 -7.74 -11.36 -0.06
N SER A 183 -7.37 -12.55 0.42
CA SER A 183 -6.37 -12.66 1.47
C SER A 183 -4.98 -12.22 0.99
N ALA A 184 -4.23 -11.62 1.91
CA ALA A 184 -2.80 -11.39 1.82
C ALA A 184 -2.11 -11.92 3.07
N ASP A 185 -0.93 -12.48 2.90
CA ASP A 185 -0.14 -13.08 3.98
C ASP A 185 1.20 -12.36 4.10
N ALA A 186 1.67 -12.19 5.35
CA ALA A 186 3.03 -11.75 5.65
C ALA A 186 3.92 -12.97 5.92
N TYR A 187 5.13 -12.96 5.39
CA TYR A 187 6.12 -14.03 5.54
C TYR A 187 7.40 -13.47 6.13
N SER A 188 8.09 -14.30 6.92
CA SER A 188 9.50 -14.03 7.27
C SER A 188 10.33 -13.86 5.98
N PRO A 189 11.42 -13.08 5.97
CA PRO A 189 12.19 -12.85 4.76
C PRO A 189 12.75 -14.15 4.18
N LYS A 190 13.15 -15.09 5.04
CA LYS A 190 13.58 -16.44 4.63
C LYS A 190 12.49 -17.20 3.88
N ASP A 191 11.26 -17.23 4.39
CA ASP A 191 10.17 -17.98 3.78
C ASP A 191 9.62 -17.27 2.54
N GLY A 192 9.60 -15.93 2.57
CA GLY A 192 9.20 -15.06 1.47
C GLY A 192 10.15 -15.15 0.27
N ALA A 193 11.47 -15.22 0.49
CA ALA A 193 12.48 -15.31 -0.57
C ALA A 193 12.18 -16.43 -1.58
N GLY A 194 11.73 -17.59 -1.08
CA GLY A 194 11.38 -18.74 -1.91
C GLY A 194 10.06 -18.61 -2.68
N LYS A 195 9.25 -17.59 -2.39
CA LYS A 195 7.90 -17.39 -2.93
C LYS A 195 7.79 -16.22 -3.89
N ILE A 196 8.57 -15.15 -3.69
CA ILE A 196 8.44 -13.88 -4.43
C ILE A 196 8.34 -14.08 -5.94
N GLU A 197 9.29 -14.80 -6.55
CA GLU A 197 9.33 -14.94 -8.00
C GLU A 197 8.10 -15.67 -8.55
N GLN A 198 7.64 -16.73 -7.87
CA GLN A 198 6.46 -17.46 -8.30
C GLN A 198 5.19 -16.63 -8.05
N ALA A 199 5.11 -15.91 -6.93
CA ALA A 199 3.98 -15.03 -6.63
C ALA A 199 3.81 -13.95 -7.70
N LEU A 200 4.89 -13.30 -8.12
CA LEU A 200 4.86 -12.32 -9.21
C LEU A 200 4.40 -12.94 -10.54
N LYS A 201 4.83 -14.18 -10.86
CA LYS A 201 4.39 -14.90 -12.07
C LYS A 201 2.91 -15.29 -12.01
N ASP A 202 2.41 -15.58 -10.82
CA ASP A 202 1.00 -15.90 -10.58
C ASP A 202 0.11 -14.65 -10.54
N GLY A 203 0.67 -13.46 -10.79
CA GLY A 203 -0.06 -12.19 -10.76
C GLY A 203 -0.39 -11.71 -9.35
N LYS A 204 0.31 -12.18 -8.33
CA LYS A 204 0.10 -11.74 -6.94
C LYS A 204 0.76 -10.39 -6.69
N LEU A 205 0.18 -9.64 -5.75
CA LEU A 205 0.75 -8.40 -5.25
C LEU A 205 1.88 -8.76 -4.30
N VAL A 206 3.04 -8.12 -4.42
CA VAL A 206 4.18 -8.40 -3.56
C VAL A 206 4.80 -7.10 -3.08
N THR A 207 4.96 -6.98 -1.78
CA THR A 207 5.69 -5.91 -1.11
C THR A 207 6.73 -6.49 -0.16
N ILE A 208 7.59 -5.62 0.34
CA ILE A 208 8.41 -5.89 1.52
C ILE A 208 8.29 -4.72 2.48
N ALA A 209 8.52 -4.99 3.76
CA ALA A 209 8.68 -3.97 4.79
C ALA A 209 10.05 -4.09 5.45
N THR A 210 10.65 -2.96 5.80
CA THR A 210 11.91 -2.91 6.53
C THR A 210 11.68 -2.75 8.03
N PRO A 211 12.61 -3.25 8.87
CA PRO A 211 12.49 -3.08 10.32
C PRO A 211 12.50 -1.61 10.69
N GLU A 212 11.84 -1.28 11.80
CA GLU A 212 11.97 0.04 12.40
C GLU A 212 13.44 0.32 12.73
N SER A 213 13.88 1.55 12.52
CA SER A 213 15.17 1.99 13.01
C SER A 213 15.05 2.37 14.49
N ASP A 214 15.73 1.63 15.37
CA ASP A 214 15.77 1.85 16.81
C ASP A 214 15.87 3.35 17.22
N GLY A 215 14.74 3.94 17.63
CA GLY A 215 14.65 5.20 18.40
C GLY A 215 14.25 6.48 17.64
N ASP A 216 13.15 7.10 18.10
CA ASP A 216 12.73 8.53 18.01
C ASP A 216 12.98 9.35 16.73
N GLN A 217 13.24 8.73 15.58
CA GLN A 217 13.44 9.45 14.32
C GLN A 217 12.70 8.75 13.17
N ALA A 218 11.45 9.20 12.93
CA ALA A 218 10.67 8.97 11.72
C ALA A 218 11.31 9.65 10.47
N GLY A 219 12.62 9.52 10.30
CA GLY A 219 13.41 10.31 9.37
C GLY A 219 14.88 9.89 9.33
N MET A 220 15.17 8.59 9.44
CA MET A 220 16.54 8.11 9.27
C MET A 220 16.82 7.87 7.78
N GLU A 221 17.72 8.70 7.26
CA GLU A 221 18.27 8.68 5.90
C GLU A 221 18.53 7.26 5.39
N ALA A 222 18.10 7.00 4.14
CA ALA A 222 18.56 5.86 3.35
C ALA A 222 20.08 5.68 3.53
N GLY A 223 20.53 4.54 4.07
CA GLY A 223 21.96 4.26 4.22
C GLY A 223 22.43 3.63 5.54
N LYS A 224 21.59 3.51 6.57
CA LYS A 224 21.93 2.65 7.74
C LYS A 224 21.52 1.19 7.54
N ASN A 225 20.54 0.93 6.69
CA ASN A 225 20.24 -0.41 6.21
C ASN A 225 21.37 -0.89 5.27
N PRO A 226 21.82 -2.16 5.36
CA PRO A 226 22.89 -2.70 4.54
C PRO A 226 22.69 -2.56 3.03
N HIS A 227 21.44 -2.50 2.56
CA HIS A 227 21.09 -2.35 1.14
C HIS A 227 20.62 -0.93 0.79
N GLY A 228 20.81 0.04 1.70
CA GLY A 228 20.40 1.42 1.48
C GLY A 228 18.89 1.66 1.55
N LEU A 229 18.13 0.69 2.08
CA LEU A 229 16.70 0.87 2.33
C LEU A 229 16.45 1.86 3.48
N VAL A 230 15.30 2.52 3.44
CA VAL A 230 14.74 3.32 4.53
C VAL A 230 14.17 2.35 5.56
N GLY A 231 14.42 2.58 6.86
CA GLY A 231 13.83 1.78 7.95
C GLY A 231 12.37 2.13 8.19
N GLY A 232 11.56 1.20 8.70
CA GLY A 232 10.12 1.41 8.93
C GLY A 232 9.35 1.80 7.66
N HIS A 233 9.71 1.22 6.51
CA HIS A 233 9.20 1.64 5.20
C HIS A 233 8.82 0.44 4.33
N ALA A 234 7.73 0.59 3.58
CA ALA A 234 7.25 -0.42 2.64
C ALA A 234 7.75 -0.13 1.22
N TYR A 235 8.07 -1.20 0.48
CA TYR A 235 8.48 -1.14 -0.92
C TYR A 235 7.63 -2.08 -1.76
N THR A 236 7.29 -1.68 -2.98
CA THR A 236 6.72 -2.60 -3.97
C THR A 236 7.83 -3.48 -4.53
N VAL A 237 7.61 -4.80 -4.61
CA VAL A 237 8.49 -5.69 -5.37
C VAL A 237 8.06 -5.67 -6.83
N THR A 238 8.90 -5.09 -7.68
CA THR A 238 8.59 -4.95 -9.11
C THR A 238 9.05 -6.13 -9.95
N GLY A 239 9.98 -6.94 -9.44
CA GLY A 239 10.54 -8.03 -10.22
C GLY A 239 11.58 -8.85 -9.48
N VAL A 240 12.00 -9.92 -10.15
CA VAL A 240 13.22 -10.66 -9.81
C VAL A 240 14.01 -10.81 -11.10
N CYS A 241 15.20 -10.20 -11.16
CA CYS A 241 16.09 -10.33 -12.30
C CYS A 241 17.26 -11.27 -11.99
N THR A 242 17.89 -11.79 -13.05
CA THR A 242 19.12 -12.59 -12.91
C THR A 242 20.31 -11.74 -13.32
N GLY A 243 21.24 -11.54 -12.39
CA GLY A 243 22.44 -10.75 -12.63
C GLY A 243 23.47 -11.45 -13.51
N PRO A 244 24.52 -10.73 -13.95
CA PRO A 244 25.61 -11.29 -14.76
C PRO A 244 26.37 -12.43 -14.07
N ASP A 245 26.32 -12.49 -12.74
CA ASP A 245 26.91 -13.55 -11.92
C ASP A 245 26.02 -14.81 -11.81
N GLY A 246 24.87 -14.80 -12.48
CA GLY A 246 23.89 -15.90 -12.45
C GLY A 246 23.02 -15.95 -11.20
N LYS A 247 23.14 -14.97 -10.29
CA LYS A 247 22.31 -14.88 -9.08
C LYS A 247 21.01 -14.12 -9.34
N LYS A 248 20.01 -14.38 -8.49
CA LYS A 248 18.74 -13.67 -8.52
C LYS A 248 18.81 -12.43 -7.64
N TYR A 249 18.21 -11.35 -8.11
CA TYR A 249 18.12 -10.09 -7.40
C TYR A 249 16.68 -9.60 -7.37
N LEU A 250 16.27 -9.11 -6.20
CA LEU A 250 15.00 -8.46 -5.96
C LEU A 250 15.03 -7.04 -6.52
N GLU A 251 14.03 -6.72 -7.35
CA GLU A 251 13.81 -5.38 -7.88
C GLU A 251 12.73 -4.72 -7.05
N LEU A 252 13.01 -3.51 -6.59
CA LEU A 252 12.18 -2.79 -5.64
C LEU A 252 11.83 -1.42 -6.17
N ARG A 253 10.67 -0.93 -5.75
CA ARG A 253 10.22 0.43 -5.99
C ARG A 253 9.88 1.12 -4.68
N ASN A 254 10.51 2.26 -4.43
CA ASN A 254 10.19 3.16 -3.33
C ASN A 254 8.89 3.92 -3.64
N PRO A 255 7.85 3.84 -2.79
CA PRO A 255 6.58 4.56 -2.99
C PRO A 255 6.73 6.08 -3.02
N TRP A 256 7.82 6.65 -2.50
CA TRP A 256 8.13 8.09 -2.62
C TRP A 256 8.32 8.57 -4.07
N GLY A 257 8.43 7.66 -5.04
CA GLY A 257 8.61 8.01 -6.46
C GLY A 257 10.04 8.43 -6.83
N PHE A 258 10.94 8.56 -5.86
CA PHE A 258 12.37 8.83 -6.04
C PHE A 258 13.21 7.95 -5.08
N ASP A 259 14.53 8.12 -5.07
CA ASP A 259 15.47 7.33 -4.25
C ASP A 259 15.22 5.82 -4.36
N GLN A 260 15.10 5.36 -5.61
CA GLN A 260 14.89 3.95 -5.90
C GLN A 260 16.09 3.12 -5.42
N PRO A 261 15.88 2.05 -4.65
CA PRO A 261 16.97 1.24 -4.11
C PRO A 261 17.69 0.46 -5.22
N GLN A 262 18.90 0.01 -4.92
CA GLN A 262 19.60 -0.94 -5.78
C GLN A 262 18.94 -2.33 -5.66
N ASN A 263 19.13 -3.16 -6.69
CA ASN A 263 18.62 -4.53 -6.65
C ASN A 263 19.34 -5.33 -5.55
N ILE A 264 18.58 -6.02 -4.71
CA ILE A 264 19.08 -6.75 -3.54
C ILE A 264 19.27 -8.21 -3.92
N PRO A 265 20.41 -8.87 -3.63
CA PRO A 265 20.54 -10.31 -3.84
C PRO A 265 19.43 -11.05 -3.09
N LEU A 266 18.66 -11.88 -3.81
CA LEU A 266 17.47 -12.53 -3.23
C LEU A 266 17.83 -13.46 -2.07
N ASP A 267 19.06 -13.98 -2.04
CA ASP A 267 19.60 -14.79 -0.95
C ASP A 267 20.07 -13.98 0.27
N GLN A 268 20.05 -12.64 0.19
CA GLN A 268 20.44 -11.73 1.27
C GLN A 268 19.25 -11.04 1.94
N ILE A 269 18.01 -11.27 1.49
CA ILE A 269 16.85 -10.59 2.08
C ILE A 269 16.59 -10.97 3.54
N ASN A 270 17.20 -12.05 4.05
CA ASN A 270 17.10 -12.51 5.45
C ASN A 270 18.31 -12.11 6.32
N ASP A 271 19.04 -11.05 5.96
CA ASP A 271 20.19 -10.54 6.73
C ASP A 271 19.80 -9.51 7.81
N GLY A 272 18.50 -9.26 7.99
CA GLY A 272 17.96 -8.26 8.92
C GLY A 272 17.69 -6.89 8.28
N SER A 273 17.92 -6.74 6.98
CA SER A 273 17.55 -5.52 6.23
C SER A 273 16.07 -5.43 5.89
N ILE A 274 15.37 -6.55 5.87
CA ILE A 274 13.95 -6.69 5.57
C ILE A 274 13.33 -7.44 6.75
N ASP A 275 12.19 -6.96 7.22
CA ASP A 275 11.46 -7.56 8.34
C ASP A 275 10.43 -8.56 7.81
N GLU A 276 9.70 -8.17 6.76
CA GLU A 276 8.59 -8.95 6.23
C GLU A 276 8.53 -8.90 4.69
N VAL A 277 7.96 -9.96 4.12
CA VAL A 277 7.56 -10.06 2.72
C VAL A 277 6.06 -10.33 2.67
N GLU A 278 5.28 -9.40 2.15
CA GLU A 278 3.83 -9.57 2.02
C GLU A 278 3.44 -10.01 0.61
N ILE A 279 2.53 -10.98 0.52
CA ILE A 279 2.03 -11.53 -0.74
C ILE A 279 0.50 -11.54 -0.70
N GLY A 280 -0.11 -10.69 -1.54
CA GLY A 280 -1.55 -10.55 -1.68
C GLY A 280 -2.11 -11.25 -2.91
N ASN A 281 -3.26 -11.90 -2.77
CA ASN A 281 -4.01 -12.39 -3.92
C ASN A 281 -4.79 -11.23 -4.56
N ALA A 282 -4.95 -11.25 -5.88
CA ALA A 282 -5.73 -10.26 -6.64
C ALA A 282 -6.58 -10.95 -7.70
#